data_AF-A0A7Y4WXV8-F1
#
_entry.id   AF-A0A7Y4WXV8-F1
#
_cell.length_a   1.000
_cell.length_b   1.000
_cell.length_c   1.000
_cell.angle_alpha   90.00
_cell.angle_beta   90.00
_cell.angle_gamma   90.00
#
_symmetry.space_group_name_H-M   'P 1'
#
loop_
_entity.id
_entity.type
_entity.pdbx_description
1 polymer ?
#
loop_
_entity_poly.entity_id
_entity_poly.type
_entity_poly.pdbx_seq_one_letter_code
_entity_poly.pdbx_strand_id
1 'polypeptide(L)'
;MDNPLWNLAAKAASVIACFLLVAGTFLVGASYAGLTEGDFVGAVTIVLAAAVAIFAMALSHLENAKLRGQQKSAVEAANLLSQGKLFDDDPNGELMDSLHSVSDYVRAKSELMDRIAEGKLNENFAPLSDSDELGRAMHNMVAYLRHSVQTQESRDRLHDSVVKLLDEVSDVSSGDLTVHADVGPEITGAIADAFNSMTENLRSLIKQVKDITNQVGASAGSINDTTEQLARGSFVQAAQITRTTAAIAKMASQIQEVSDNAETSSRVASESLNKARSGTKAAADNINAMRCVRKQVQETAKRVKRLGERSQEIGQIVALIDDLSDRTSLLALNASLQASAAGEAGAAFGAVAEEVERLAERSNRLTRQISTLTQTINAETK
;
A
#
# COMPACT_ATOMS: atom_id res chain seq x y z
N MET A 1 87.99 56.80 -6.32
CA MET A 1 88.08 56.71 -7.80
C MET A 1 87.07 55.66 -8.26
N ASP A 2 85.87 56.09 -8.63
CA ASP A 2 84.81 55.20 -9.12
C ASP A 2 85.09 54.84 -10.57
N ASN A 3 85.53 53.61 -10.82
CA ASN A 3 85.82 53.14 -12.16
C ASN A 3 84.53 52.65 -12.84
N PRO A 4 84.02 53.33 -13.89
CA PRO A 4 82.70 53.02 -14.48
C PRO A 4 82.59 51.61 -15.07
N LEU A 5 83.72 51.01 -15.47
CA LEU A 5 83.79 49.62 -15.94
C LEU A 5 83.43 48.61 -14.84
N TRP A 6 83.72 48.93 -13.58
CA TRP A 6 83.44 48.05 -12.44
C TRP A 6 81.96 47.99 -12.08
N ASN A 7 81.26 49.12 -12.18
CA ASN A 7 79.83 49.20 -11.90
C ASN A 7 79.00 48.51 -13.01
N LEU A 8 79.50 48.56 -14.25
CA LEU A 8 78.91 47.84 -15.38
C LEU A 8 79.07 46.32 -15.23
N ALA A 9 80.25 45.86 -14.78
CA ALA A 9 80.52 44.44 -14.52
C ALA A 9 79.63 43.88 -13.39
N ALA A 10 79.44 44.63 -12.31
CA ALA A 10 78.58 44.22 -11.20
C ALA A 10 77.09 44.12 -11.62
N LYS A 11 76.59 45.08 -12.40
CA LYS A 11 75.23 45.04 -12.94
C LYS A 11 75.04 43.90 -13.94
N ALA A 12 76.01 43.67 -14.83
CA ALA A 12 75.96 42.55 -15.78
C ALA A 12 75.91 41.20 -15.06
N ALA A 13 76.71 41.04 -13.99
CA ALA A 13 76.73 39.80 -13.22
C ALA A 13 75.43 39.56 -12.42
N SER A 14 74.81 40.62 -11.88
CA SER A 14 73.48 40.55 -11.25
C SER A 14 72.39 40.06 -12.22
N VAL A 15 72.43 40.49 -13.48
CA VAL A 15 71.45 40.09 -14.50
C VAL A 15 71.64 38.62 -14.88
N ILE A 16 72.90 38.17 -15.00
CA ILE A 16 73.23 36.76 -15.28
C ILE A 16 72.77 35.84 -14.15
N ALA A 17 72.96 36.24 -12.89
CA ALA A 17 72.52 35.46 -11.73
C ALA A 17 70.98 35.30 -11.68
N CYS A 18 70.23 36.36 -12.02
CA CYS A 18 68.78 36.33 -12.08
C CYS A 18 68.28 35.39 -13.21
N PHE A 19 68.95 35.41 -14.37
CA PHE A 19 68.65 34.47 -15.47
C PHE A 19 68.91 33.01 -15.09
N LEU A 20 69.98 32.73 -14.35
CA LEU A 20 70.32 31.38 -13.90
C LEU A 20 69.32 30.84 -12.86
N LEU A 21 68.79 31.69 -11.97
CA LEU A 21 67.73 31.31 -11.02
C LEU A 21 66.41 30.98 -11.72
N VAL A 22 66.01 31.78 -12.71
CA VAL A 22 64.78 31.54 -13.49
C VAL A 22 64.92 30.28 -14.37
N ALA A 23 66.09 30.04 -14.96
CA ALA A 23 66.36 28.81 -15.68
C ALA A 23 66.31 27.58 -14.76
N GLY A 24 66.80 27.70 -13.52
CA GLY A 24 66.73 26.65 -12.49
C GLY A 24 65.30 26.29 -12.08
N THR A 25 64.43 27.28 -11.84
CA THR A 25 63.03 27.01 -11.47
C THR A 25 62.23 26.39 -12.61
N PHE A 26 62.54 26.74 -13.87
CA PHE A 26 61.93 26.12 -15.05
C PHE A 26 62.35 24.65 -15.22
N LEU A 27 63.62 24.32 -14.94
CA LEU A 27 64.13 22.95 -14.95
C LEU A 27 63.53 22.07 -13.85
N VAL A 28 63.33 22.62 -12.64
CA VAL A 28 62.64 21.92 -11.54
C VAL A 28 61.16 21.68 -11.87
N GLY A 29 60.48 22.67 -12.48
CA GLY A 29 59.11 22.50 -12.97
C GLY A 29 58.96 21.44 -14.07
N ALA A 30 59.92 21.38 -15.01
CA ALA A 30 59.95 20.36 -16.05
C ALA A 30 60.20 18.94 -15.49
N SER A 31 60.98 18.81 -14.41
CA SER A 31 61.20 17.53 -13.72
C SER A 31 59.94 17.06 -12.96
N TYR A 32 59.21 17.96 -12.28
CA TYR A 32 57.93 17.63 -11.62
C TYR A 32 56.83 17.20 -12.62
N ALA A 33 56.92 17.67 -13.87
CA ALA A 33 56.04 17.28 -14.96
C ALA A 33 56.45 15.97 -15.67
N GLY A 34 57.53 15.30 -15.22
CA GLY A 34 57.95 13.99 -15.72
C GLY A 34 58.66 14.00 -17.09
N LEU A 35 59.19 15.14 -17.52
CA LEU A 35 59.76 15.33 -18.86
C LEU A 35 61.28 15.04 -18.96
N THR A 36 61.97 14.72 -17.86
CA THR A 36 63.44 14.50 -17.84
C THR A 36 63.88 13.42 -16.83
N GLU A 37 64.95 12.68 -17.12
CA GLU A 37 65.54 11.66 -16.22
C GLU A 37 66.26 12.31 -15.02
N GLY A 38 66.02 11.77 -13.82
CA GLY A 38 66.28 12.43 -12.52
C GLY A 38 67.75 12.66 -12.14
N ASP A 39 68.69 11.85 -12.62
CA ASP A 39 70.10 11.93 -12.18
C ASP A 39 70.85 13.13 -12.78
N PHE A 40 70.47 13.60 -13.97
CA PHE A 40 71.10 14.78 -14.59
C PHE A 40 70.62 16.09 -13.95
N VAL A 41 69.37 16.16 -13.52
CA VAL A 41 68.76 17.35 -12.91
C VAL A 41 69.30 17.59 -11.49
N GLY A 42 69.55 16.53 -10.73
CA GLY A 42 70.18 16.60 -9.41
C GLY A 42 71.61 17.15 -9.46
N ALA A 43 72.41 16.75 -10.43
CA ALA A 43 73.78 17.26 -10.60
C ALA A 43 73.80 18.75 -11.00
N VAL A 44 72.92 19.16 -11.92
CA VAL A 44 72.84 20.55 -12.40
C VAL A 44 72.35 21.50 -11.31
N THR A 45 71.40 21.07 -10.47
CA THR A 45 70.89 21.89 -9.35
C THR A 45 71.92 22.09 -8.24
N ILE A 46 72.72 21.06 -7.91
CA ILE A 46 73.81 21.18 -6.92
C ILE A 46 74.91 22.12 -7.43
N VAL A 47 75.27 22.04 -8.71
CA VAL A 47 76.29 22.92 -9.30
C VAL A 47 75.82 24.38 -9.37
N LEU A 48 74.54 24.61 -9.70
CA LEU A 48 73.94 25.95 -9.69
C LEU A 48 73.86 26.53 -8.26
N ALA A 49 73.48 25.73 -7.27
CA ALA A 49 73.44 26.16 -5.87
C ALA A 49 74.85 26.51 -5.35
N ALA A 50 75.87 25.71 -5.70
CA ALA A 50 77.26 25.99 -5.36
C ALA A 50 77.79 27.26 -6.04
N ALA A 51 77.44 27.48 -7.31
CA ALA A 51 77.82 28.70 -8.04
C ALA A 51 77.19 29.95 -7.43
N VAL A 52 75.91 29.90 -7.03
CA VAL A 52 75.22 31.00 -6.33
C VAL A 52 75.84 31.24 -4.96
N ALA A 53 76.20 30.20 -4.20
CA ALA A 53 76.85 30.35 -2.88
C ALA A 53 78.26 30.96 -2.98
N ILE A 54 79.07 30.50 -3.93
CA ILE A 54 80.42 31.06 -4.17
C ILE A 54 80.30 32.51 -4.65
N PHE A 55 79.32 32.83 -5.49
CA PHE A 55 79.08 34.18 -5.96
C PHE A 55 78.55 35.11 -4.85
N ALA A 56 77.67 34.62 -3.97
CA ALA A 56 77.22 35.35 -2.79
C ALA A 56 78.37 35.62 -1.80
N MET A 57 79.28 34.66 -1.61
CA MET A 57 80.51 34.87 -0.84
C MET A 57 81.45 35.88 -1.51
N ALA A 58 81.58 35.86 -2.84
CA ALA A 58 82.37 36.85 -3.57
C ALA A 58 81.76 38.26 -3.47
N LEU A 59 80.43 38.37 -3.51
CA LEU A 59 79.72 39.64 -3.31
C LEU A 59 79.90 40.18 -1.88
N SER A 60 79.78 39.32 -0.86
CA SER A 60 79.98 39.72 0.54
C SER A 60 81.44 40.12 0.81
N HIS A 61 82.41 39.50 0.14
CA HIS A 61 83.81 39.92 0.18
C HIS A 61 84.04 41.27 -0.51
N LEU A 62 83.31 41.60 -1.58
CA LEU A 62 83.39 42.89 -2.25
C LEU A 62 82.75 44.02 -1.44
N GLU A 63 81.63 43.77 -0.78
CA GLU A 63 80.97 44.76 0.08
C GLU A 63 81.80 45.05 1.34
N ASN A 64 82.43 44.01 1.90
CA ASN A 64 83.42 44.14 2.98
C ASN A 64 84.72 44.87 2.55
N ALA A 65 85.10 44.82 1.27
CA ALA A 65 86.24 45.59 0.76
C ALA A 65 85.96 47.11 0.72
N LYS A 66 84.69 47.51 0.53
CA LYS A 66 84.26 48.93 0.57
C LYS A 66 84.26 49.48 2.00
N LEU A 67 83.90 48.65 2.99
CA LEU A 67 83.94 48.99 4.42
C LEU A 67 85.39 49.09 4.98
N ARG A 68 86.32 48.25 4.49
CA ARG A 68 87.76 48.36 4.86
C ARG A 68 88.43 49.64 4.34
N GLY A 69 87.93 50.21 3.25
CA GLY A 69 88.41 51.48 2.71
C GLY A 69 88.05 52.70 3.57
N GLN A 70 86.87 52.68 4.20
CA GLN A 70 86.42 53.74 5.12
C GLN A 70 87.01 53.60 6.54
N GLN A 71 87.38 52.38 6.94
CA GLN A 71 88.05 52.14 8.23
C GLN A 71 89.49 52.65 8.26
N LYS A 72 90.21 52.66 7.12
CA LYS A 72 91.62 53.08 7.07
C LYS A 72 91.79 54.60 7.23
N SER A 73 90.87 55.40 6.70
CA SER A 73 90.83 56.85 6.88
C SER A 73 90.34 57.28 8.27
N ALA A 74 89.46 56.51 8.91
CA ALA A 74 89.04 56.75 10.30
C ALA A 74 90.15 56.40 11.31
N VAL A 75 90.96 55.37 11.05
CA VAL A 75 92.12 54.98 11.89
C VAL A 75 93.29 55.96 11.72
N GLU A 76 93.48 56.54 10.53
CA GLU A 76 94.52 57.55 10.28
C GLU A 76 94.16 58.92 10.90
N ALA A 77 92.87 59.29 10.91
CA ALA A 77 92.37 60.45 11.66
C ALA A 77 92.41 60.24 13.20
N ALA A 78 92.09 59.03 13.69
CA ALA A 78 92.19 58.69 15.12
C ALA A 78 93.64 58.63 15.62
N ASN A 79 94.60 58.25 14.77
CA ASN A 79 96.02 58.22 15.12
C ASN A 79 96.64 59.63 15.16
N LEU A 80 96.14 60.56 14.33
CA LEU A 80 96.49 62.00 14.39
C LEU A 80 95.81 62.73 15.58
N LEU A 81 94.65 62.28 16.04
CA LEU A 81 94.01 62.74 17.30
C LEU A 81 94.71 62.21 18.56
N SER A 82 95.37 61.04 18.49
CA SER A 82 96.06 60.42 19.64
C SER A 82 97.48 60.97 19.92
N GLN A 83 98.05 61.78 19.02
CA GLN A 83 99.43 62.29 19.11
C GLN A 83 99.55 63.78 19.49
N GLY A 84 98.46 64.40 19.98
CA GLY A 84 98.55 65.64 20.78
C GLY A 84 99.35 66.78 20.15
N LYS A 85 99.09 67.11 18.89
CA LYS A 85 99.74 68.25 18.21
C LYS A 85 98.72 69.14 17.49
N LEU A 86 97.84 69.74 18.30
CA LEU A 86 97.04 70.92 17.99
C LEU A 86 96.93 71.72 19.30
N PHE A 87 98.05 72.26 19.74
CA PHE A 87 98.09 73.24 20.84
C PHE A 87 99.08 74.31 20.47
N ASP A 88 98.61 75.28 19.70
CA ASP A 88 98.98 76.68 19.86
C ASP A 88 97.86 77.52 19.21
N ASP A 89 97.24 78.36 20.04
CA ASP A 89 96.18 79.35 19.78
C ASP A 89 94.77 78.87 19.36
N ASP A 90 93.87 78.76 20.35
CA ASP A 90 92.44 79.07 20.17
C ASP A 90 91.91 79.87 21.38
N PRO A 91 91.68 81.18 21.25
CA PRO A 91 91.16 82.03 22.32
C PRO A 91 89.63 82.00 22.52
N ASN A 92 88.84 81.32 21.66
CA ASN A 92 87.37 81.52 21.62
C ASN A 92 86.55 80.23 21.45
N GLY A 93 86.63 79.26 22.37
CA GLY A 93 85.52 78.35 22.73
C GLY A 93 84.79 77.49 21.66
N GLU A 94 85.10 77.55 20.36
CA GLU A 94 84.33 76.93 19.26
C GLU A 94 84.37 75.39 19.30
N LEU A 95 85.48 74.81 19.79
CA LEU A 95 85.58 73.36 20.01
C LEU A 95 84.71 72.91 21.19
N MET A 96 84.60 73.74 22.23
CA MET A 96 83.75 73.47 23.39
C MET A 96 82.27 73.52 23.00
N ASP A 97 81.87 74.51 22.18
CA ASP A 97 80.51 74.62 21.66
C ASP A 97 80.14 73.49 20.69
N SER A 98 81.08 73.04 19.84
CA SER A 98 80.87 71.90 18.94
C SER A 98 80.76 70.57 19.71
N LEU A 99 81.60 70.37 20.73
CA LEU A 99 81.50 69.21 21.63
C LEU A 99 80.21 69.26 22.48
N HIS A 100 79.78 70.44 22.91
CA HIS A 100 78.49 70.63 23.58
C HIS A 100 77.32 70.32 22.63
N SER A 101 77.34 70.76 21.38
CA SER A 101 76.29 70.46 20.40
C SER A 101 76.17 68.97 20.09
N VAL A 102 77.30 68.26 19.94
CA VAL A 102 77.30 66.79 19.79
C VAL A 102 76.82 66.11 21.06
N SER A 103 77.24 66.58 22.24
CA SER A 103 76.78 66.06 23.54
C SER A 103 75.27 66.23 23.71
N ASP A 104 74.72 67.41 23.41
CA ASP A 104 73.29 67.71 23.50
C ASP A 104 72.48 66.89 22.48
N TYR A 105 73.00 66.72 21.27
CA TYR A 105 72.40 65.85 20.26
C TYR A 105 72.37 64.38 20.70
N VAL A 106 73.49 63.84 21.20
CA VAL A 106 73.56 62.45 21.69
C VAL A 106 72.66 62.28 22.91
N ARG A 107 72.62 63.25 23.82
CA ARG A 107 71.72 63.24 24.98
C ARG A 107 70.26 63.24 24.56
N ALA A 108 69.87 64.09 23.61
CA ALA A 108 68.51 64.13 23.07
C ALA A 108 68.11 62.83 22.36
N LYS A 109 69.03 62.18 21.61
CA LYS A 109 68.78 60.86 21.02
C LYS A 109 68.74 59.74 22.06
N SER A 110 69.52 59.83 23.14
CA SER A 110 69.46 58.90 24.26
C SER A 110 68.10 58.97 24.98
N GLU A 111 67.61 60.19 25.28
CA GLU A 111 66.27 60.39 25.86
C GLU A 111 65.15 59.90 24.93
N LEU A 112 65.36 59.94 23.62
CA LEU A 112 64.47 59.37 22.62
C LEU A 112 64.51 57.82 22.66
N MET A 113 65.71 57.21 22.78
CA MET A 113 65.85 55.76 22.95
C MET A 113 65.17 55.28 24.23
N ASP A 114 65.29 56.02 25.34
CA ASP A 114 64.63 55.67 26.59
C ASP A 114 63.10 55.67 26.43
N ARG A 115 62.53 56.66 25.73
CA ARG A 115 61.09 56.68 25.41
C ARG A 115 60.65 55.54 24.50
N ILE A 116 61.47 55.15 23.51
CA ILE A 116 61.21 53.97 22.67
C ILE A 116 61.23 52.70 23.53
N ALA A 117 62.21 52.58 24.43
CA ALA A 117 62.34 51.45 25.35
C ALA A 117 61.16 51.37 26.34
N GLU A 118 60.58 52.51 26.71
CA GLU A 118 59.33 52.61 27.49
C GLU A 118 58.07 52.28 26.69
N GLY A 119 58.18 51.97 25.39
CA GLY A 119 57.03 51.60 24.54
C GLY A 119 56.21 52.79 24.03
N LYS A 120 56.69 54.03 24.18
CA LYS A 120 56.05 55.25 23.63
C LYS A 120 56.31 55.39 22.13
N LEU A 121 55.91 54.37 21.39
CA LEU A 121 56.16 54.32 19.96
C LEU A 121 55.31 55.31 19.18
N ASN A 122 54.22 55.86 19.71
CA ASN A 122 53.27 56.71 18.96
C ASN A 122 53.70 58.19 18.78
N GLU A 123 54.85 58.59 19.29
CA GLU A 123 55.34 59.98 19.17
C GLU A 123 55.99 60.27 17.80
N ASN A 124 55.91 61.49 17.27
CA ASN A 124 56.50 61.79 15.96
C ASN A 124 58.04 61.90 16.07
N PHE A 125 58.74 60.93 15.49
CA PHE A 125 60.20 60.89 15.48
C PHE A 125 60.69 61.27 14.08
N ALA A 126 61.17 62.50 13.87
CA ALA A 126 61.71 62.94 12.59
C ALA A 126 63.25 63.09 12.66
N PRO A 127 63.99 62.72 11.60
CA PRO A 127 65.41 63.08 11.46
C PRO A 127 65.56 64.61 11.44
N LEU A 128 66.63 65.14 12.04
CA LEU A 128 66.87 66.59 12.09
C LEU A 128 67.33 67.17 10.74
N SER A 129 67.90 66.33 9.87
CA SER A 129 68.43 66.70 8.54
C SER A 129 68.61 65.45 7.67
N ASP A 130 68.78 65.63 6.35
CA ASP A 130 69.10 64.56 5.41
C ASP A 130 70.47 63.90 5.66
N SER A 131 71.34 64.55 6.44
CA SER A 131 72.64 63.98 6.87
C SER A 131 72.57 63.29 8.24
N ASP A 132 71.40 63.28 8.90
CA ASP A 132 71.18 62.67 10.22
C ASP A 132 71.06 61.14 10.09
N GLU A 133 72.19 60.45 9.96
CA GLU A 133 72.23 58.98 9.83
C GLU A 133 71.62 58.26 11.05
N LEU A 134 71.97 58.70 12.26
CA LEU A 134 71.44 58.11 13.50
C LEU A 134 69.94 58.36 13.65
N GLY A 135 69.46 59.58 13.37
CA GLY A 135 68.04 59.91 13.43
C GLY A 135 67.20 59.15 12.41
N ARG A 136 67.71 58.91 11.19
CA ARG A 136 67.05 58.06 10.19
C ARG A 136 67.00 56.60 10.60
N ALA A 137 68.10 56.06 11.12
CA ALA A 137 68.14 54.68 11.63
C ALA A 137 67.10 54.49 12.75
N MET A 138 67.01 55.45 13.67
CA MET A 138 66.02 55.43 14.75
C MET A 138 64.58 55.59 14.24
N HIS A 139 64.32 56.48 13.27
CA HIS A 139 63.00 56.61 12.65
C HIS A 139 62.55 55.30 12.01
N ASN A 140 63.42 54.66 11.23
CA ASN A 140 63.13 53.37 10.59
C ASN A 140 62.93 52.26 11.64
N MET A 141 63.72 52.26 12.72
CA MET A 141 63.55 51.33 13.84
C MET A 141 62.19 51.52 14.52
N VAL A 142 61.75 52.75 14.79
CA VAL A 142 60.42 52.99 15.38
C VAL A 142 59.31 52.62 14.42
N ALA A 143 59.43 52.95 13.13
CA ALA A 143 58.46 52.55 12.12
C ALA A 143 58.32 51.02 12.06
N TYR A 144 59.44 50.29 12.13
CA TYR A 144 59.46 48.83 12.21
C TYR A 144 58.81 48.32 13.51
N LEU A 145 59.15 48.89 14.66
CA LEU A 145 58.57 48.50 15.95
C LEU A 145 57.06 48.76 15.99
N ARG A 146 56.58 49.90 15.48
CA ARG A 146 55.14 50.18 15.35
C ARG A 146 54.44 49.14 14.50
N HIS A 147 55.00 48.84 13.33
CA HIS A 147 54.43 47.84 12.43
C HIS A 147 54.44 46.44 13.07
N SER A 148 55.50 46.09 13.79
CA SER A 148 55.60 44.82 14.52
C SER A 148 54.58 44.73 15.65
N VAL A 149 54.38 45.79 16.45
CA VAL A 149 53.38 45.83 17.52
C VAL A 149 51.97 45.74 16.95
N GLN A 150 51.64 46.50 15.90
CA GLN A 150 50.33 46.41 15.23
C GLN A 150 50.07 45.03 14.63
N THR A 151 51.11 44.40 14.06
CA THR A 151 51.01 43.03 13.52
C THR A 151 50.81 42.02 14.64
N GLN A 152 51.47 42.21 15.78
CA GLN A 152 51.32 41.34 16.95
C GLN A 152 49.92 41.47 17.57
N GLU A 153 49.42 42.70 17.79
CA GLU A 153 48.05 42.93 18.26
C GLU A 153 47.01 42.34 17.32
N SER A 154 47.20 42.46 16.00
CA SER A 154 46.31 41.86 15.00
C SER A 154 46.35 40.32 15.04
N ARG A 155 47.53 39.73 15.28
CA ARG A 155 47.69 38.28 15.43
C ARG A 155 47.05 37.76 16.71
N ASP A 156 47.18 38.48 17.82
CA ASP A 156 46.58 38.11 19.10
C ASP A 156 45.05 38.16 19.01
N ARG A 157 44.48 39.21 18.39
CA ARG A 157 43.03 39.29 18.11
C ARG A 157 42.53 38.17 17.20
N LEU A 158 43.29 37.84 16.16
CA LEU A 158 42.96 36.73 15.27
C LEU A 158 43.05 35.37 16.00
N HIS A 159 44.03 35.18 16.88
CA HIS A 159 44.17 33.98 17.70
C HIS A 159 42.96 33.82 18.63
N ASP A 160 42.62 34.86 19.38
CA ASP A 160 41.47 34.85 20.29
C ASP A 160 40.16 34.60 19.55
N SER A 161 39.97 35.23 18.39
CA SER A 161 38.79 35.03 17.54
C SER A 161 38.69 33.60 16.99
N VAL A 162 39.82 32.99 16.63
CA VAL A 162 39.85 31.59 16.16
C VAL A 162 39.58 30.62 17.32
N VAL A 163 40.15 30.84 18.49
CA VAL A 163 39.91 30.00 19.68
C VAL A 163 38.43 30.05 20.07
N LYS A 164 37.82 31.24 20.07
CA LYS A 164 36.38 31.39 20.34
C LYS A 164 35.52 30.63 19.32
N LEU A 165 35.83 30.75 18.03
CA LEU A 165 35.08 30.04 16.97
C LEU A 165 35.26 28.51 17.08
N LEU A 166 36.45 28.04 17.49
CA LEU A 166 36.67 26.61 17.75
C LEU A 166 35.83 26.09 18.93
N ASP A 167 35.64 26.90 19.97
CA ASP A 167 34.79 26.57 21.11
C ASP A 167 33.32 26.48 20.68
N GLU A 168 32.84 27.47 19.92
CA GLU A 168 31.48 27.48 19.35
C GLU A 168 31.23 26.29 18.41
N VAL A 169 32.23 25.89 17.62
CA VAL A 169 32.18 24.67 16.80
C VAL A 169 32.12 23.41 17.65
N SER A 170 32.85 23.36 18.76
CA SER A 170 32.82 22.25 19.71
C SER A 170 31.42 22.09 20.31
N ASP A 171 30.78 23.20 20.70
CA ASP A 171 29.41 23.19 21.22
C ASP A 171 28.40 22.66 20.19
N VAL A 172 28.48 23.13 18.94
CA VAL A 172 27.66 22.60 17.84
C VAL A 172 27.91 21.11 17.61
N SER A 173 29.18 20.67 17.70
CA SER A 173 29.53 19.24 17.60
C SER A 173 28.99 18.41 18.77
N SER A 174 28.79 19.01 19.94
CA SER A 174 28.16 18.36 21.10
C SER A 174 26.63 18.27 20.98
N GLY A 175 26.05 18.91 19.96
CA GLY A 175 24.62 18.94 19.69
C GLY A 175 23.92 20.21 20.21
N ASP A 176 24.65 21.15 20.81
CA ASP A 176 24.11 22.46 21.13
C ASP A 176 24.09 23.34 19.88
N LEU A 177 23.00 23.22 19.14
CA LEU A 177 22.78 24.10 18.00
C LEU A 177 22.33 25.49 18.43
N THR A 178 22.15 25.86 19.69
CA THR A 178 21.69 27.21 20.10
C THR A 178 22.78 28.28 20.01
N VAL A 179 24.03 27.86 19.84
CA VAL A 179 25.21 28.72 19.73
C VAL A 179 25.16 29.61 18.49
N HIS A 180 25.76 30.79 18.61
CA HIS A 180 25.84 31.80 17.55
C HIS A 180 27.19 32.51 17.63
N ALA A 181 27.92 32.53 16.50
CA ALA A 181 29.22 33.18 16.40
C ALA A 181 29.05 34.69 16.14
N ASP A 182 29.78 35.52 16.89
CA ASP A 182 29.79 36.97 16.67
C ASP A 182 30.52 37.34 15.37
N VAL A 183 29.85 38.09 14.49
CA VAL A 183 30.40 38.49 13.19
C VAL A 183 31.18 39.79 13.33
N GLY A 184 32.51 39.68 13.43
CA GLY A 184 33.43 40.82 13.46
C GLY A 184 33.84 41.32 12.07
N PRO A 185 34.44 42.52 11.97
CA PRO A 185 34.95 43.09 10.72
C PRO A 185 36.26 42.47 10.22
N GLU A 186 36.84 41.55 11.01
CA GLU A 186 38.13 40.92 10.74
C GLU A 186 38.00 39.71 9.79
N ILE A 187 39.13 39.11 9.42
CA ILE A 187 39.22 37.95 8.50
C ILE A 187 38.33 36.77 8.95
N THR A 188 38.02 36.68 10.24
CA THR A 188 37.15 35.64 10.83
C THR A 188 35.66 35.87 10.60
N GLY A 189 35.21 37.06 10.20
CA GLY A 189 33.78 37.39 10.03
C GLY A 189 33.08 36.51 9.00
N ALA A 190 33.71 36.27 7.85
CA ALA A 190 33.14 35.40 6.81
C ALA A 190 33.03 33.92 7.26
N ILE A 191 33.92 33.47 8.15
CA ILE A 191 33.88 32.12 8.73
C ILE A 191 32.75 32.04 9.75
N ALA A 192 32.58 33.06 10.60
CA ALA A 192 31.47 33.16 11.53
C ALA A 192 30.10 33.16 10.81
N ASP A 193 29.97 33.90 9.70
CA ASP A 193 28.76 33.89 8.86
C ASP A 193 28.46 32.51 8.25
N ALA A 194 29.48 31.85 7.71
CA ALA A 194 29.34 30.51 7.15
C ALA A 194 28.96 29.49 8.23
N PHE A 195 29.57 29.60 9.42
CA PHE A 195 29.25 28.77 10.58
C PHE A 195 27.80 28.98 11.05
N ASN A 196 27.37 30.23 11.22
CA ASN A 196 26.00 30.56 11.59
C ASN A 196 24.99 30.03 10.56
N SER A 197 25.29 30.16 9.27
CA SER A 197 24.45 29.61 8.19
C SER A 197 24.37 28.08 8.25
N MET A 198 25.49 27.40 8.53
CA MET A 198 25.52 25.95 8.72
C MET A 198 24.67 25.52 9.92
N THR A 199 24.82 26.19 11.07
CA THR A 199 24.07 25.90 12.29
C THR A 199 22.57 26.11 12.09
N GLU A 200 22.16 27.18 11.38
CA GLU A 200 20.75 27.42 11.06
C GLU A 200 20.17 26.34 10.13
N ASN A 201 20.93 25.91 9.12
CA ASN A 201 20.53 24.80 8.26
C ASN A 201 20.39 23.49 9.06
N LEU A 202 21.31 23.22 9.98
CA LEU A 202 21.23 22.05 10.87
C LEU A 202 20.01 22.13 11.79
N ARG A 203 19.71 23.29 12.40
CA ARG A 203 18.49 23.49 13.20
C ARG A 203 17.23 23.20 12.40
N SER A 204 17.17 23.73 11.17
CA SER A 204 16.04 23.50 10.27
C SER A 204 15.87 22.02 9.93
N LEU A 205 16.97 21.32 9.64
CA LEU A 205 16.95 19.87 9.38
C LEU A 205 16.48 19.08 10.59
N ILE A 206 16.99 19.38 11.79
CA ILE A 206 16.56 18.70 13.03
C ILE A 206 15.08 18.94 13.30
N LYS A 207 14.58 20.16 13.08
CA LYS A 207 13.15 20.47 13.19
C LYS A 207 12.32 19.65 12.20
N GLN A 208 12.72 19.58 10.93
CA GLN A 208 12.05 18.77 9.92
C GLN A 208 12.06 17.28 10.28
N VAL A 209 13.19 16.74 10.75
CA VAL A 209 13.30 15.35 11.20
C VAL A 209 12.38 15.07 12.38
N LYS A 210 12.29 16.00 13.35
CA LYS A 210 11.38 15.89 14.50
C LYS A 210 9.92 15.88 14.05
N ASP A 211 9.54 16.77 13.14
CA ASP A 211 8.18 16.87 12.61
C ASP A 211 7.79 15.59 11.85
N ILE A 212 8.68 15.06 11.00
CA ILE A 212 8.50 13.79 10.30
C ILE A 212 8.37 12.63 11.30
N THR A 213 9.22 12.59 12.33
CA THR A 213 9.18 11.52 13.35
C THR A 213 7.84 11.54 14.11
N ASN A 214 7.33 12.72 14.45
CA ASN A 214 6.01 12.87 15.07
C ASN A 214 4.88 12.40 14.13
N GLN A 215 4.96 12.74 12.84
CA GLN A 215 3.99 12.31 11.85
C GLN A 215 4.01 10.79 11.63
N VAL A 216 5.19 10.17 11.62
CA VAL A 216 5.36 8.71 11.56
C VAL A 216 4.76 8.06 12.81
N GLY A 217 5.02 8.60 14.00
CA GLY A 217 4.44 8.12 15.26
C GLY A 217 2.91 8.18 15.27
N ALA A 218 2.33 9.30 14.83
CA ALA A 218 0.88 9.44 14.71
C ALA A 218 0.29 8.42 13.71
N SER A 219 0.94 8.26 12.56
CA SER A 219 0.52 7.32 11.52
C SER A 219 0.60 5.86 12.00
N ALA A 220 1.65 5.48 12.72
CA ALA A 220 1.78 4.16 13.34
C ALA A 220 0.66 3.91 14.37
N GLY A 221 0.28 4.92 15.16
CA GLY A 221 -0.87 4.86 16.06
C GLY A 221 -2.19 4.58 15.33
N SER A 222 -2.49 5.34 14.28
CA SER A 222 -3.69 5.13 13.46
C SER A 222 -3.72 3.76 12.76
N ILE A 223 -2.56 3.25 12.32
CA ILE A 223 -2.43 1.90 11.77
C ILE A 223 -2.75 0.85 12.84
N ASN A 224 -2.24 1.02 14.06
CA ASN A 224 -2.51 0.10 15.16
C ASN A 224 -4.02 0.04 15.49
N ASP A 225 -4.67 1.20 15.60
CA ASP A 225 -6.11 1.31 15.86
C ASP A 225 -6.93 0.63 14.75
N THR A 226 -6.57 0.90 13.49
CA THR A 226 -7.22 0.29 12.32
C THR A 226 -7.02 -1.23 12.30
N THR A 227 -5.83 -1.70 12.67
CA THR A 227 -5.50 -3.13 12.76
C THR A 227 -6.30 -3.82 13.85
N GLU A 228 -6.49 -3.18 15.01
CA GLU A 228 -7.31 -3.72 16.09
C GLU A 228 -8.80 -3.77 15.69
N GLN A 229 -9.30 -2.73 15.01
CA GLN A 229 -10.66 -2.73 14.46
C GLN A 229 -10.84 -3.81 13.41
N LEU A 230 -9.84 -4.01 12.54
CA LEU A 230 -9.85 -5.07 11.53
C LEU A 230 -9.87 -6.45 12.19
N ALA A 231 -9.04 -6.69 13.21
CA ALA A 231 -9.03 -7.93 13.96
C ALA A 231 -10.39 -8.24 14.60
N ARG A 232 -11.01 -7.24 15.27
CA ARG A 232 -12.37 -7.36 15.81
C ARG A 232 -13.40 -7.66 14.70
N GLY A 233 -13.31 -6.97 13.57
CA GLY A 233 -14.13 -7.22 12.39
C GLY A 233 -13.99 -8.64 11.85
N SER A 234 -12.77 -9.17 11.78
CA SER A 234 -12.49 -10.55 11.37
C SER A 234 -13.10 -11.58 12.31
N PHE A 235 -13.10 -11.35 13.63
CA PHE A 235 -13.79 -12.25 14.58
C PHE A 235 -15.30 -12.27 14.34
N VAL A 236 -15.92 -11.10 14.14
CA VAL A 236 -17.36 -11.00 13.83
C VAL A 236 -17.67 -11.68 12.49
N GLN A 237 -16.83 -11.48 11.49
CA GLN A 237 -16.97 -12.11 10.17
C GLN A 237 -16.86 -13.63 10.27
N ALA A 238 -15.89 -14.16 11.04
CA ALA A 238 -15.74 -15.60 11.27
C ALA A 238 -17.01 -16.18 11.94
N ALA A 239 -17.54 -15.51 12.97
CA ALA A 239 -18.77 -15.94 13.62
C ALA A 239 -20.00 -15.88 12.68
N GLN A 240 -20.05 -14.92 11.77
CA GLN A 240 -21.09 -14.84 10.75
C GLN A 240 -20.95 -15.97 9.74
N ILE A 241 -19.73 -16.32 9.31
CA ILE A 241 -19.47 -17.46 8.42
C ILE A 241 -19.96 -18.75 9.08
N THR A 242 -19.62 -19.01 10.34
CA THR A 242 -20.10 -20.21 11.06
C THR A 242 -21.64 -20.29 11.10
N ARG A 243 -22.32 -19.16 11.36
CA ARG A 243 -23.79 -19.10 11.35
C ARG A 243 -24.36 -19.37 9.97
N THR A 244 -23.79 -18.79 8.93
CA THR A 244 -24.20 -19.03 7.53
C THR A 244 -23.98 -20.48 7.14
N THR A 245 -22.85 -21.09 7.49
CA THR A 245 -22.57 -22.51 7.23
C THR A 245 -23.60 -23.41 7.91
N ALA A 246 -23.97 -23.12 9.17
CA ALA A 246 -25.02 -23.85 9.87
C ALA A 246 -26.40 -23.70 9.19
N ALA A 247 -26.72 -22.50 8.71
CA ALA A 247 -27.95 -22.26 7.95
C ALA A 247 -27.97 -23.03 6.63
N ILE A 248 -26.85 -23.07 5.91
CA ILE A 248 -26.70 -23.86 4.67
C ILE A 248 -26.87 -25.35 4.95
N ALA A 249 -26.27 -25.88 6.02
CA ALA A 249 -26.44 -27.28 6.41
C ALA A 249 -27.91 -27.61 6.72
N LYS A 250 -28.61 -26.70 7.42
CA LYS A 250 -30.06 -26.84 7.66
C LYS A 250 -30.87 -26.81 6.37
N MET A 251 -30.55 -25.91 5.44
CA MET A 251 -31.20 -25.84 4.13
C MET A 251 -31.00 -27.14 3.33
N ALA A 252 -29.79 -27.71 3.34
CA ALA A 252 -29.52 -28.97 2.66
C ALA A 252 -30.40 -30.11 3.23
N SER A 253 -30.53 -30.18 4.57
CA SER A 253 -31.43 -31.15 5.22
C SER A 253 -32.90 -30.94 4.82
N GLN A 254 -33.36 -29.70 4.73
CA GLN A 254 -34.74 -29.40 4.33
C GLN A 254 -35.00 -29.73 2.86
N ILE A 255 -34.01 -29.52 1.98
CA ILE A 255 -34.11 -29.92 0.57
C ILE A 255 -34.24 -31.43 0.46
N GLN A 256 -33.48 -32.20 1.24
CA GLN A 256 -33.63 -33.66 1.27
C GLN A 256 -35.03 -34.08 1.72
N GLU A 257 -35.56 -33.47 2.79
CA GLU A 257 -36.93 -33.75 3.26
C GLU A 257 -37.99 -33.43 2.20
N VAL A 258 -37.84 -32.31 1.48
CA VAL A 258 -38.73 -31.94 0.37
C VAL A 258 -38.64 -32.95 -0.77
N SER A 259 -37.44 -33.43 -1.11
CA SER A 259 -37.23 -34.49 -2.11
C SER A 259 -37.93 -35.79 -1.72
N ASP A 260 -37.76 -36.25 -0.48
CA ASP A 260 -38.39 -37.48 0.03
C ASP A 260 -39.93 -37.37 0.04
N ASN A 261 -40.45 -36.19 0.41
CA ASN A 261 -41.88 -35.89 0.38
C ASN A 261 -42.43 -35.85 -1.06
N ALA A 262 -41.67 -35.32 -2.01
CA ALA A 262 -42.03 -35.30 -3.43
C ALA A 262 -42.06 -36.72 -4.02
N GLU A 263 -41.09 -37.57 -3.68
CA GLU A 263 -41.08 -38.98 -4.08
C GLU A 263 -42.27 -39.73 -3.50
N THR A 264 -42.56 -39.54 -2.21
CA THR A 264 -43.73 -40.13 -1.56
C THR A 264 -45.03 -39.68 -2.23
N SER A 265 -45.15 -38.39 -2.55
CA SER A 265 -46.32 -37.83 -3.24
C SER A 265 -46.50 -38.43 -4.63
N SER A 266 -45.40 -38.60 -5.39
CA SER A 266 -45.40 -39.24 -6.71
C SER A 266 -45.87 -40.70 -6.63
N ARG A 267 -45.41 -41.45 -5.62
CA ARG A 267 -45.84 -42.82 -5.37
C ARG A 267 -47.34 -42.89 -5.05
N VAL A 268 -47.83 -42.03 -4.15
CA VAL A 268 -49.25 -41.98 -3.77
C VAL A 268 -50.13 -41.58 -4.96
N ALA A 269 -49.69 -40.65 -5.80
CA ALA A 269 -50.39 -40.28 -7.03
C ALA A 269 -50.47 -41.45 -8.01
N SER A 270 -49.37 -42.21 -8.18
CA SER A 270 -49.32 -43.40 -9.04
C SER A 270 -50.25 -44.51 -8.54
N GLU A 271 -50.27 -44.77 -7.23
CA GLU A 271 -51.20 -45.72 -6.61
C GLU A 271 -52.66 -45.28 -6.78
N SER A 272 -52.94 -43.99 -6.63
CA SER A 272 -54.28 -43.41 -6.82
C SER A 272 -54.76 -43.57 -8.27
N LEU A 273 -53.87 -43.35 -9.24
CA LEU A 273 -54.17 -43.58 -10.66
C LEU A 273 -54.49 -45.06 -10.93
N ASN A 274 -53.74 -45.99 -10.34
CA ASN A 274 -54.00 -47.42 -10.48
C ASN A 274 -55.34 -47.82 -9.86
N LYS A 275 -55.67 -47.30 -8.67
CA LYS A 275 -56.98 -47.51 -8.03
C LYS A 275 -58.11 -46.94 -8.88
N ALA A 276 -57.95 -45.73 -9.44
CA ALA A 276 -58.93 -45.13 -10.33
C ALA A 276 -59.15 -45.98 -11.59
N ARG A 277 -58.09 -46.47 -12.23
CA ARG A 277 -58.18 -47.40 -13.39
C ARG A 277 -58.93 -48.68 -13.05
N SER A 278 -58.64 -49.27 -11.89
CA SER A 278 -59.36 -50.46 -11.40
C SER A 278 -60.85 -50.15 -11.15
N GLY A 279 -61.16 -48.99 -10.56
CA GLY A 279 -62.53 -48.53 -10.35
C GLY A 279 -63.29 -48.34 -11.66
N THR A 280 -62.67 -47.73 -12.67
CA THR A 280 -63.27 -47.57 -14.01
C THR A 280 -63.57 -48.92 -14.65
N LYS A 281 -62.66 -49.89 -14.52
CA LYS A 281 -62.89 -51.26 -15.02
C LYS A 281 -64.09 -51.91 -14.31
N ALA A 282 -64.14 -51.85 -12.98
CA ALA A 282 -65.25 -52.41 -12.21
C ALA A 282 -66.60 -51.76 -12.56
N ALA A 283 -66.62 -50.44 -12.79
CA ALA A 283 -67.82 -49.74 -13.25
C ALA A 283 -68.27 -50.20 -14.64
N ALA A 284 -67.33 -50.37 -15.58
CA ALA A 284 -67.63 -50.89 -16.91
C ALA A 284 -68.19 -52.33 -16.88
N ASP A 285 -67.61 -53.18 -16.04
CA ASP A 285 -68.09 -54.55 -15.81
C ASP A 285 -69.51 -54.56 -15.24
N ASN A 286 -69.81 -53.70 -14.26
CA ASN A 286 -71.16 -53.53 -13.70
C ASN A 286 -72.16 -53.04 -14.75
N ILE A 287 -71.79 -52.11 -15.63
CA ILE A 287 -72.66 -51.65 -16.73
C ILE A 287 -72.99 -52.81 -17.67
N ASN A 288 -71.99 -53.64 -17.99
CA ASN A 288 -72.19 -54.82 -18.84
C ASN A 288 -73.12 -55.85 -18.17
N ALA A 289 -72.94 -56.10 -16.88
CA ALA A 289 -73.81 -56.97 -16.09
C ALA A 289 -75.26 -56.45 -16.09
N MET A 290 -75.46 -55.15 -15.87
CA MET A 290 -76.80 -54.53 -15.92
C MET A 290 -77.44 -54.61 -17.31
N ARG A 291 -76.63 -54.51 -18.38
CA ARG A 291 -77.13 -54.73 -19.75
C ARG A 291 -77.61 -56.17 -19.95
N CYS A 292 -76.91 -57.15 -19.38
CA CYS A 292 -77.30 -58.55 -19.39
C CYS A 292 -78.61 -58.78 -18.62
N VAL A 293 -78.72 -58.23 -17.40
CA VAL A 293 -79.94 -58.27 -16.59
C VAL A 293 -81.12 -57.67 -17.36
N ARG A 294 -80.94 -56.49 -17.96
CA ARG A 294 -81.98 -55.85 -18.79
C ARG A 294 -82.46 -56.75 -19.92
N LYS A 295 -81.54 -57.41 -20.64
CA LYS A 295 -81.88 -58.36 -21.71
C LYS A 295 -82.67 -59.55 -21.16
N GLN A 296 -82.26 -60.09 -20.01
CA GLN A 296 -82.96 -61.22 -19.38
C GLN A 296 -84.36 -60.84 -18.92
N VAL A 297 -84.55 -59.64 -18.36
CA VAL A 297 -85.85 -59.11 -17.98
C VAL A 297 -86.75 -58.94 -19.21
N GLN A 298 -86.23 -58.41 -20.32
CA GLN A 298 -87.00 -58.29 -21.57
C GLN A 298 -87.43 -59.65 -22.14
N GLU A 299 -86.53 -60.64 -22.13
CA GLU A 299 -86.87 -62.00 -22.57
C GLU A 299 -87.88 -62.67 -21.63
N THR A 300 -87.79 -62.41 -20.33
CA THR A 300 -88.77 -62.87 -19.34
C THR A 300 -90.14 -62.24 -19.59
N ALA A 301 -90.22 -60.93 -19.82
CA ALA A 301 -91.45 -60.23 -20.16
C ALA A 301 -92.11 -60.79 -21.44
N LYS A 302 -91.32 -61.11 -22.49
CA LYS A 302 -91.85 -61.77 -23.69
C LYS A 302 -92.42 -63.15 -23.40
N ARG A 303 -91.77 -63.94 -22.51
CA ARG A 303 -92.26 -65.26 -22.10
C ARG A 303 -93.57 -65.15 -21.32
N VAL A 304 -93.65 -64.19 -20.40
CA VAL A 304 -94.87 -63.89 -19.62
C VAL A 304 -96.01 -63.48 -20.55
N LYS A 305 -95.76 -62.59 -21.52
CA LYS A 305 -96.76 -62.20 -22.52
C LYS A 305 -97.30 -63.40 -23.31
N ARG A 306 -96.41 -64.27 -23.82
CA ARG A 306 -96.82 -65.49 -24.53
C ARG A 306 -97.60 -66.46 -23.62
N LEU A 307 -97.28 -66.51 -22.33
CA LEU A 307 -98.05 -67.30 -21.36
C LEU A 307 -99.46 -66.75 -21.17
N GLY A 308 -99.62 -65.41 -21.11
CA GLY A 308 -100.92 -64.76 -21.08
C GLY A 308 -101.77 -65.05 -22.33
N GLU A 309 -101.16 -64.95 -23.53
CA GLU A 309 -101.79 -65.30 -24.81
C GLU A 309 -102.26 -66.77 -24.83
N ARG A 310 -101.39 -67.71 -24.43
CA ARG A 310 -101.75 -69.14 -24.34
C ARG A 310 -102.83 -69.41 -23.30
N SER A 311 -102.83 -68.71 -22.17
CA SER A 311 -103.86 -68.86 -21.14
C SER A 311 -105.22 -68.36 -21.63
N GLN A 312 -105.23 -67.32 -22.49
CA GLN A 312 -106.45 -66.86 -23.16
C GLN A 312 -106.98 -67.88 -24.18
N GLU A 313 -106.10 -68.50 -24.98
CA GLU A 313 -106.49 -69.60 -25.89
C GLU A 313 -107.10 -70.77 -25.10
N ILE A 314 -106.49 -71.18 -23.98
CA ILE A 314 -107.06 -72.21 -23.10
C ILE A 314 -108.42 -71.77 -22.58
N GLY A 315 -108.59 -70.51 -22.14
CA GLY A 315 -109.87 -69.99 -21.69
C GLY A 315 -110.98 -70.09 -22.75
N GLN A 316 -110.66 -69.85 -24.03
CA GLN A 316 -111.60 -70.02 -25.15
C GLN A 316 -111.98 -71.50 -25.35
N ILE A 317 -111.02 -72.41 -25.28
CA ILE A 317 -111.27 -73.85 -25.39
C ILE A 317 -112.14 -74.35 -24.23
N VAL A 318 -111.85 -73.89 -23.00
CA VAL A 318 -112.60 -74.21 -21.79
C VAL A 318 -114.06 -73.73 -21.91
N ALA A 319 -114.30 -72.52 -22.43
CA ALA A 319 -115.67 -72.03 -22.67
C ALA A 319 -116.43 -72.90 -23.70
N LEU A 320 -115.75 -73.38 -24.74
CA LEU A 320 -116.34 -74.31 -25.70
C LEU A 320 -116.65 -75.68 -25.08
N ILE A 321 -115.80 -76.18 -24.18
CA ILE A 321 -116.03 -77.44 -23.46
C ILE A 321 -117.22 -77.31 -22.49
N ASP A 322 -117.39 -76.16 -21.83
CA ASP A 322 -118.53 -75.87 -20.95
C ASP A 322 -119.84 -75.89 -21.77
N ASP A 323 -119.89 -75.19 -22.92
CA ASP A 323 -121.05 -75.23 -23.84
C ASP A 323 -121.32 -76.66 -24.37
N LEU A 324 -120.28 -77.41 -24.74
CA LEU A 324 -120.44 -78.79 -25.19
C LEU A 324 -120.96 -79.70 -24.08
N SER A 325 -120.46 -79.53 -22.87
CA SER A 325 -120.87 -80.32 -21.69
C SER A 325 -122.32 -79.98 -21.29
N ASP A 326 -122.72 -78.70 -21.32
CA ASP A 326 -124.12 -78.27 -21.15
C ASP A 326 -125.05 -78.90 -22.20
N ARG A 327 -124.67 -78.86 -23.48
CA ARG A 327 -125.43 -79.52 -24.56
C ARG A 327 -125.51 -81.03 -24.37
N THR A 328 -124.43 -81.65 -23.91
CA THR A 328 -124.37 -83.09 -23.64
C THR A 328 -125.27 -83.45 -22.46
N SER A 329 -125.28 -82.64 -21.40
CA SER A 329 -126.17 -82.80 -20.25
C SER A 329 -127.64 -82.68 -20.67
N LEU A 330 -127.97 -81.69 -21.51
CA LEU A 330 -129.32 -81.52 -22.04
C LEU A 330 -129.74 -82.67 -22.97
N LEU A 331 -128.84 -83.15 -23.83
CA LEU A 331 -129.07 -84.32 -24.68
C LEU A 331 -129.31 -85.59 -23.84
N ALA A 332 -128.51 -85.79 -22.80
CA ALA A 332 -128.60 -86.91 -21.88
C ALA A 332 -129.91 -86.85 -21.06
N LEU A 333 -130.29 -85.68 -20.54
CA LEU A 333 -131.56 -85.48 -19.85
C LEU A 333 -132.76 -85.75 -20.76
N ASN A 334 -132.73 -85.26 -22.01
CA ASN A 334 -133.76 -85.55 -23.01
C ASN A 334 -133.86 -87.05 -23.33
N ALA A 335 -132.72 -87.74 -23.42
CA ALA A 335 -132.67 -89.19 -23.63
C ALA A 335 -133.20 -89.96 -22.40
N SER A 336 -132.89 -89.52 -21.18
CA SER A 336 -133.39 -90.10 -19.92
C SER A 336 -134.91 -89.94 -19.78
N LEU A 337 -135.45 -88.78 -20.16
CA LEU A 337 -136.90 -88.53 -20.22
C LEU A 337 -137.59 -89.44 -21.25
N GLN A 338 -137.04 -89.56 -22.46
CA GLN A 338 -137.59 -90.46 -23.48
C GLN A 338 -137.50 -91.93 -23.08
N ALA A 339 -136.41 -92.35 -22.44
CA ALA A 339 -136.25 -93.70 -21.90
C ALA A 339 -137.27 -93.99 -20.78
N SER A 340 -137.53 -93.02 -19.90
CA SER A 340 -138.57 -93.11 -18.86
C SER A 340 -139.98 -93.21 -19.46
N ALA A 341 -140.25 -92.50 -20.56
CA ALA A 341 -141.52 -92.58 -21.29
C ALA A 341 -141.76 -93.93 -21.97
N ALA A 342 -140.70 -94.68 -22.30
CA ALA A 342 -140.78 -96.01 -22.92
C ALA A 342 -140.97 -97.17 -21.93
N GLY A 343 -141.04 -96.91 -20.61
CA GLY A 343 -141.30 -97.91 -19.58
C GLY A 343 -140.21 -98.99 -19.47
N GLU A 344 -140.59 -100.26 -19.29
CA GLU A 344 -139.65 -101.38 -19.10
C GLU A 344 -138.68 -101.57 -20.28
N ALA A 345 -139.10 -101.25 -21.51
CA ALA A 345 -138.25 -101.35 -22.71
C ALA A 345 -137.14 -100.29 -22.76
N GLY A 346 -137.28 -99.18 -22.03
CA GLY A 346 -136.33 -98.07 -21.99
C GLY A 346 -135.36 -98.08 -20.81
N ALA A 347 -135.54 -98.98 -19.82
CA ALA A 347 -134.82 -98.93 -18.55
C ALA A 347 -133.28 -98.97 -18.68
N ALA A 348 -132.74 -99.83 -19.56
CA ALA A 348 -131.30 -99.91 -19.81
C ALA A 348 -130.74 -98.66 -20.51
N PHE A 349 -131.51 -98.05 -21.41
CA PHE A 349 -131.12 -96.79 -22.08
C PHE A 349 -131.20 -95.58 -21.13
N GLY A 350 -132.18 -95.58 -20.21
CA GLY A 350 -132.31 -94.54 -19.18
C GLY A 350 -131.12 -94.51 -18.23
N ALA A 351 -130.65 -95.68 -17.77
CA ALA A 351 -129.46 -95.78 -16.91
C ALA A 351 -128.18 -95.27 -17.60
N VAL A 352 -128.03 -95.51 -18.91
CA VAL A 352 -126.89 -94.98 -19.68
C VAL A 352 -127.02 -93.46 -19.84
N ALA A 353 -128.22 -92.95 -20.11
CA ALA A 353 -128.47 -91.51 -20.23
C ALA A 353 -128.19 -90.75 -18.92
N GLU A 354 -128.60 -91.28 -17.78
CA GLU A 354 -128.33 -90.70 -16.45
C GLU A 354 -126.82 -90.68 -16.12
N GLU A 355 -126.06 -91.71 -16.51
CA GLU A 355 -124.59 -91.72 -16.34
C GLU A 355 -123.89 -90.72 -17.28
N VAL A 356 -124.39 -90.52 -18.50
CA VAL A 356 -123.87 -89.49 -19.43
C VAL A 356 -124.16 -88.08 -18.91
N GLU A 357 -125.34 -87.84 -18.34
CA GLU A 357 -125.70 -86.58 -17.69
C GLU A 357 -124.75 -86.28 -16.51
N ARG A 358 -124.56 -87.27 -15.63
CA ARG A 358 -123.64 -87.16 -14.50
C ARG A 358 -122.18 -86.87 -14.93
N LEU A 359 -121.74 -87.49 -16.02
CA LEU A 359 -120.41 -87.24 -16.60
C LEU A 359 -120.29 -85.82 -17.17
N ALA A 360 -121.36 -85.33 -17.82
CA ALA A 360 -121.44 -83.97 -18.35
C ALA A 360 -121.42 -82.91 -17.24
N GLU A 361 -122.20 -83.09 -16.17
CA GLU A 361 -122.17 -82.21 -14.99
C GLU A 361 -120.78 -82.18 -14.31
N ARG A 362 -120.14 -83.35 -14.23
CA ARG A 362 -118.77 -83.46 -13.71
C ARG A 362 -117.76 -82.74 -14.61
N SER A 363 -117.92 -82.84 -15.93
CA SER A 363 -117.11 -82.11 -16.93
C SER A 363 -117.27 -80.59 -16.77
N ASN A 364 -118.50 -80.10 -16.63
CA ASN A 364 -118.79 -78.68 -16.34
C ASN A 364 -118.08 -78.19 -15.08
N ARG A 365 -118.16 -78.94 -13.98
CA ARG A 365 -117.52 -78.54 -12.73
C ARG A 365 -116.00 -78.42 -12.87
N LEU A 366 -115.35 -79.36 -13.55
CA LEU A 366 -113.90 -79.31 -13.79
C LEU A 366 -113.52 -78.16 -14.75
N THR A 367 -114.33 -77.93 -15.77
CA THR A 367 -114.13 -76.86 -16.76
C THR A 367 -114.21 -75.47 -16.09
N ARG A 368 -115.15 -75.26 -15.17
CA ARG A 368 -115.24 -74.03 -14.36
C ARG A 368 -114.02 -73.82 -13.46
N GLN A 369 -113.46 -74.87 -12.87
CA GLN A 369 -112.21 -74.78 -12.09
C GLN A 369 -111.02 -74.38 -12.96
N ILE A 370 -110.89 -74.97 -14.16
CA ILE A 370 -109.84 -74.59 -15.12
C ILE A 370 -110.04 -73.14 -15.58
N SER A 371 -111.29 -72.72 -15.83
CA SER A 371 -111.62 -71.34 -16.18
C SER A 371 -111.11 -70.35 -15.14
N THR A 372 -111.38 -70.62 -13.85
CA THR A 372 -110.88 -69.78 -12.74
C THR A 372 -109.34 -69.72 -12.74
N LEU A 373 -108.66 -70.87 -12.88
CA LEU A 373 -107.20 -70.92 -12.90
C LEU A 373 -106.59 -70.12 -14.06
N THR A 374 -107.14 -70.28 -15.27
CA THR A 374 -106.69 -69.52 -16.44
C THR A 374 -106.94 -68.02 -16.31
N GLN A 375 -108.04 -67.64 -15.67
CA GLN A 375 -108.37 -66.24 -15.38
C GLN A 375 -107.39 -65.63 -14.37
N THR A 376 -107.00 -66.38 -13.33
CA THR A 376 -105.96 -65.96 -12.38
C THR A 376 -104.61 -65.79 -13.09
N ILE A 377 -104.18 -66.77 -13.90
CA ILE A 377 -102.91 -66.66 -14.65
C ILE A 377 -102.94 -65.45 -15.60
N ASN A 378 -104.06 -65.20 -16.29
CA ASN A 378 -104.19 -64.05 -17.18
C ASN A 378 -104.13 -62.71 -16.40
N ALA A 379 -104.74 -62.65 -15.21
CA ALA A 379 -104.68 -61.48 -14.34
C ALA A 379 -103.26 -61.21 -13.81
N GLU A 380 -102.48 -62.24 -13.48
CA GLU A 380 -101.10 -62.11 -13.00
C GLU A 380 -100.08 -61.80 -14.11
N THR A 381 -100.43 -62.03 -15.38
CA THR A 381 -99.54 -61.84 -16.53
C THR A 381 -99.79 -60.55 -17.32
N LYS A 382 -100.86 -59.80 -17.00
CA LYS A 382 -101.16 -58.43 -17.48
C LYS A 382 -100.45 -57.38 -16.63
#